data_AF-A0A1V3HCV9-F1
#
_entry.id   AF-A0A1V3HCV9-F1
#
_cell.length_a   1.000
_cell.length_b   1.000
_cell.length_c   1.000
_cell.angle_alpha   90.00
_cell.angle_beta   90.00
_cell.angle_gamma   90.00
#
_symmetry.space_group_name_H-M   'P 1'
#
loop_
_entity.id
_entity.type
_entity.pdbx_description
1 polymer ?
#
loop_
_entity_poly.entity_id
_entity_poly.type
_entity_poly.pdbx_seq_one_letter_code
_entity_poly.pdbx_strand_id
1 'polypeptide(L)'
;MSGKSSSGNEDQRGPFSQPEAESDLAEYLEANCVANMKQSLNDVVDGKGKATGNYTFGGHAVLHASSGNGQKSVSLFYYQHQDVQYIIAMGEHASSSSYKLVYYGQTEGDFKYKAKINL
;
A
#
# COMPACT_ATOMS: atom_id res chain seq x y z
N MET A 1 -18.20 -8.52 31.95
CA MET A 1 -18.45 -7.22 31.27
C MET A 1 -17.20 -6.40 31.41
N SER A 2 -16.39 -6.32 30.35
CA SER A 2 -15.21 -5.47 30.31
C SER A 2 -15.32 -4.63 29.06
N GLY A 3 -15.51 -3.32 29.25
CA GLY A 3 -15.75 -2.36 28.20
C GLY A 3 -14.53 -2.17 27.31
N LYS A 4 -14.78 -2.00 26.01
CA LYS A 4 -13.88 -1.33 25.08
C LYS A 4 -14.50 0.02 24.74
N SER A 5 -13.88 1.08 25.22
CA SER A 5 -14.06 2.44 24.72
C SER A 5 -12.77 2.85 24.01
N SER A 6 -12.91 3.28 22.76
CA SER A 6 -12.12 4.26 21.97
C SER A 6 -12.42 3.94 20.50
N SER A 7 -13.23 4.67 19.74
CA SER A 7 -13.21 6.11 19.40
C SER A 7 -11.90 6.54 18.73
N GLY A 8 -11.97 6.80 17.42
CA GLY A 8 -10.93 7.47 16.63
C GLY A 8 -10.76 6.87 15.23
N ASN A 9 -11.19 7.60 14.20
CA ASN A 9 -11.10 7.27 12.78
C ASN A 9 -9.66 7.39 12.27
N GLU A 10 -8.85 6.32 12.22
CA GLU A 10 -7.70 6.20 11.32
C GLU A 10 -7.43 4.68 11.13
N ASP A 11 -7.74 4.11 9.97
CA ASP A 11 -7.35 2.73 9.61
C ASP A 11 -5.83 2.68 9.31
N GLN A 12 -5.02 3.16 10.25
CA GLN A 12 -3.58 2.92 10.26
C GLN A 12 -3.35 1.47 10.64
N ARG A 13 -3.21 0.61 9.63
CA ARG A 13 -2.73 -0.74 9.88
C ARG A 13 -1.24 -0.63 10.27
N GLY A 14 -0.96 -0.95 11.53
CA GLY A 14 0.36 -0.85 12.15
C GLY A 14 1.43 -1.73 11.47
N PRO A 15 2.67 -1.76 12.00
CA PRO A 15 3.78 -2.48 11.40
C PRO A 15 3.43 -3.95 11.23
N PHE A 16 3.12 -4.34 10.00
CA PHE A 16 3.04 -5.74 9.66
C PHE A 16 4.46 -6.28 9.60
N SER A 17 4.72 -7.38 10.30
CA SER A 17 5.84 -8.22 9.87
C SER A 17 5.58 -8.65 8.43
N GLN A 18 6.62 -8.80 7.61
CA GLN A 18 6.48 -9.19 6.21
C GLN A 18 5.51 -10.37 6.00
N PRO A 19 5.50 -11.44 6.84
CA PRO A 19 4.53 -12.53 6.74
C PRO A 19 3.07 -12.10 7.02
N GLU A 20 2.84 -11.18 7.96
CA GLU A 20 1.49 -10.68 8.28
C GLU A 20 0.98 -9.76 7.17
N ALA A 21 1.84 -8.88 6.63
CA ALA A 21 1.50 -8.07 5.46
C ALA A 21 1.20 -8.95 4.25
N GLU A 22 1.98 -10.00 4.04
CA GLU A 22 1.75 -10.95 2.95
C GLU A 22 0.43 -11.69 3.10
N SER A 23 0.09 -12.17 4.30
CA SER A 23 -1.16 -12.87 4.55
C SER A 23 -2.36 -11.94 4.39
N ASP A 24 -2.31 -10.75 5.00
CA ASP A 24 -3.40 -9.78 4.96
C ASP A 24 -3.60 -9.20 3.56
N LEU A 25 -2.53 -8.91 2.81
CA LEU A 25 -2.64 -8.36 1.45
C LEU A 25 -3.02 -9.44 0.43
N ALA A 26 -2.62 -10.69 0.64
CA ALA A 26 -2.98 -11.80 -0.25
C ALA A 26 -4.49 -12.06 -0.28
N GLU A 27 -5.23 -11.78 0.80
CA GLU A 27 -6.70 -11.93 0.84
C GLU A 27 -7.41 -11.04 -0.20
N TYR A 28 -6.78 -9.94 -0.62
CA TYR A 28 -7.33 -9.00 -1.59
C TYR A 28 -6.93 -9.29 -3.04
N LEU A 29 -6.16 -10.37 -3.28
CA LEU A 29 -5.51 -10.64 -4.57
C LEU A 29 -5.93 -11.99 -5.18
N GLU A 30 -6.03 -12.01 -6.51
CA GLU A 30 -6.00 -13.26 -7.26
C GLU A 30 -4.64 -13.96 -7.07
N ALA A 31 -4.61 -15.30 -7.09
CA ALA A 31 -3.40 -16.08 -6.80
C ALA A 31 -2.19 -15.71 -7.69
N ASN A 32 -2.45 -15.27 -8.92
CA ASN A 32 -1.43 -14.83 -9.89
C ASN A 32 -0.82 -13.44 -9.56
N CYS A 33 -1.43 -12.65 -8.68
CA CYS A 33 -0.91 -11.35 -8.23
C CYS A 33 -0.06 -11.45 -6.96
N VAL A 34 -0.16 -12.56 -6.20
CA VAL A 34 0.55 -12.74 -4.92
C VAL A 34 2.07 -12.66 -5.09
N ALA A 35 2.62 -13.25 -6.16
CA ALA A 35 4.06 -13.16 -6.43
C ALA A 35 4.52 -11.71 -6.68
N ASN A 36 3.73 -10.93 -7.41
CA ASN A 36 4.01 -9.52 -7.67
C ASN A 36 3.89 -8.67 -6.39
N MET A 37 2.93 -9.01 -5.52
CA MET A 37 2.78 -8.38 -4.21
C MET A 37 4.01 -8.64 -3.33
N LYS A 38 4.45 -9.91 -3.23
CA LYS A 38 5.66 -10.27 -2.46
C LYS A 38 6.90 -9.53 -2.96
N GLN A 39 7.09 -9.45 -4.27
CA GLN A 39 8.20 -8.70 -4.84
C GLN A 39 8.12 -7.21 -4.53
N SER A 40 6.92 -6.62 -4.62
CA SER A 40 6.72 -5.21 -4.27
C SER A 40 7.01 -4.97 -2.78
N LEU A 41 6.62 -5.91 -1.91
CA LEU A 41 6.88 -5.82 -0.47
C LEU A 41 8.37 -5.96 -0.13
N ASN A 42 9.09 -6.85 -0.83
CA ASN A 42 10.56 -6.90 -0.73
C ASN A 42 11.17 -5.55 -1.10
N ASP A 43 10.70 -4.89 -2.17
CA ASP A 43 11.19 -3.57 -2.56
C ASP A 43 10.87 -2.48 -1.52
N VAL A 44 9.73 -2.60 -0.81
CA VAL A 44 9.39 -1.71 0.32
C VAL A 44 10.39 -1.90 1.46
N VAL A 45 10.62 -3.15 1.89
CA VAL A 45 11.50 -3.50 3.01
C VAL A 45 12.96 -3.18 2.72
N ASP A 46 13.41 -3.42 1.48
CA ASP A 46 14.76 -3.10 1.01
C ASP A 46 14.98 -1.58 0.79
N GLY A 47 13.96 -0.75 0.99
CA GLY A 47 14.05 0.70 0.77
C GLY A 47 14.20 1.10 -0.70
N LYS A 48 13.73 0.27 -1.64
CA LYS A 48 13.80 0.48 -3.09
C LYS A 48 12.59 1.23 -3.68
N GLY A 49 11.68 1.71 -2.83
CA GLY A 49 10.54 2.51 -3.27
C GLY A 49 10.96 3.85 -3.89
N LYS A 50 10.08 4.39 -4.73
CA LYS A 50 10.27 5.65 -5.44
C LYS A 50 9.32 6.71 -4.91
N ALA A 51 9.77 7.96 -4.86
CA ALA A 51 8.94 9.08 -4.46
C ALA A 51 7.69 9.19 -5.36
N THR A 52 6.54 9.50 -4.74
CA THR A 52 5.30 9.77 -5.47
C THR A 52 5.11 11.27 -5.76
N GLY A 53 6.19 12.05 -5.73
CA GLY A 53 6.12 13.50 -5.93
C GLY A 53 5.53 14.21 -4.72
N ASN A 54 4.44 14.95 -4.92
CA ASN A 54 3.84 15.82 -3.90
C ASN A 54 2.85 15.12 -2.97
N TYR A 55 2.60 13.82 -3.15
CA TYR A 55 1.66 13.12 -2.27
C TYR A 55 2.23 12.95 -0.88
N THR A 56 1.42 13.29 0.11
CA THR A 56 1.71 13.10 1.53
C THR A 56 0.58 12.38 2.22
N PHE A 57 0.90 11.62 3.27
CA PHE A 57 -0.09 10.99 4.14
C PHE A 57 0.27 11.28 5.60
N GLY A 58 -0.65 11.90 6.35
CA GLY A 58 -0.37 12.32 7.73
C GLY A 58 0.85 13.26 7.86
N GLY A 59 1.18 14.03 6.82
CA GLY A 59 2.38 14.88 6.77
C GLY A 59 3.68 14.16 6.37
N HIS A 60 3.64 12.85 6.11
CA HIS A 60 4.78 12.08 5.64
C HIS A 60 4.80 11.99 4.11
N ALA A 61 5.99 12.10 3.51
CA ALA A 61 6.16 11.88 2.08
C ALA A 61 5.83 10.42 1.73
N VAL A 62 5.06 10.22 0.67
CA VAL A 62 4.68 8.88 0.21
C VAL A 62 5.69 8.35 -0.81
N LEU A 63 5.97 7.06 -0.70
CA LEU A 63 6.75 6.26 -1.62
C LEU A 63 5.84 5.22 -2.27
N HIS A 64 6.26 4.70 -3.42
CA HIS A 64 5.62 3.56 -4.05
C HIS A 64 6.64 2.52 -4.50
N ALA A 65 6.26 1.26 -4.37
CA ALA A 65 6.97 0.13 -4.95
C ALA A 65 6.00 -0.62 -5.86
N SER A 66 6.48 -1.16 -6.98
CA SER A 66 5.61 -1.85 -7.93
C SER A 66 6.33 -2.97 -8.64
N SER A 67 5.65 -4.09 -8.79
CA SER A 67 6.12 -5.24 -9.54
C SER A 67 5.02 -5.79 -10.44
N GLY A 68 5.40 -6.30 -11.60
CA GLY A 68 4.46 -6.85 -12.57
C GLY A 68 5.15 -7.72 -13.60
N ASN A 69 4.36 -8.54 -14.29
CA ASN A 69 4.81 -9.51 -15.28
C ASN A 69 4.35 -9.17 -16.71
N GLY A 70 3.98 -7.90 -16.96
CA GLY A 70 3.45 -7.41 -18.24
C GLY A 70 1.96 -7.67 -18.48
N GLN A 71 1.32 -8.52 -17.66
CA GLN A 71 -0.14 -8.77 -17.71
C GLN A 71 -0.85 -8.26 -16.47
N LYS A 72 -0.23 -8.46 -15.30
CA LYS A 72 -0.72 -8.01 -14.00
C LYS A 72 0.39 -7.29 -13.27
N SER A 73 0.02 -6.38 -12.38
CA SER A 73 0.95 -5.65 -11.54
C SER A 73 0.32 -5.39 -10.18
N VAL A 74 1.18 -5.26 -9.18
CA VAL A 74 0.82 -4.81 -7.85
C VAL A 74 1.68 -3.59 -7.54
N SER A 75 1.04 -2.57 -6.99
CA SER A 75 1.67 -1.32 -6.58
C SER A 75 1.29 -1.03 -5.13
N LEU A 76 2.31 -0.91 -4.27
CA LEU A 76 2.16 -0.57 -2.86
C LEU A 76 2.52 0.91 -2.68
N PHE A 77 1.67 1.63 -1.95
CA PHE A 77 1.92 3.01 -1.51
C PHE A 77 2.15 3.00 -0.01
N TYR A 78 3.20 3.67 0.44
CA TYR A 78 3.62 3.62 1.83
C TYR A 78 4.39 4.87 2.26
N TYR A 79 4.52 5.09 3.56
CA TYR A 79 5.48 6.04 4.11
C TYR A 79 6.41 5.34 5.10
N GLN A 80 7.57 5.95 5.37
CA GLN A 80 8.51 5.48 6.38
C GLN A 80 8.47 6.39 7.60
N HIS A 81 8.36 5.81 8.79
CA HIS A 81 8.48 6.52 10.07
C HIS A 81 9.32 5.67 11.03
N GLN A 82 10.42 6.23 11.55
CA GLN A 82 11.32 5.53 12.50
C GLN A 82 11.72 4.12 12.01
N ASP A 83 12.16 4.02 10.75
CA ASP A 83 12.57 2.77 10.08
C ASP A 83 11.49 1.71 9.87
N VAL A 84 10.23 2.06 10.17
CA VAL A 84 9.06 1.23 9.91
C VAL A 84 8.33 1.72 8.67
N GLN A 85 7.96 0.79 7.79
CA GLN A 85 7.18 1.06 6.57
C GLN A 85 5.70 0.80 6.82
N TYR A 86 4.87 1.81 6.53
CA TYR A 86 3.42 1.76 6.71
C TYR A 86 2.73 1.76 5.36
N ILE A 87 2.14 0.62 4.96
CA ILE A 87 1.37 0.51 3.72
C ILE A 87 0.02 1.20 3.91
N ILE A 88 -0.28 2.17 3.04
CA ILE A 88 -1.51 2.98 3.10
C ILE A 88 -2.48 2.68 1.96
N ALA A 89 -1.99 2.13 0.85
CA ALA A 89 -2.84 1.69 -0.26
C ALA A 89 -2.14 0.64 -1.14
N MET A 90 -2.95 -0.13 -1.86
CA MET A 90 -2.51 -1.13 -2.83
C MET A 90 -3.39 -1.11 -4.07
N GLY A 91 -2.74 -1.15 -5.23
CA GLY A 91 -3.41 -1.08 -6.52
C GLY A 91 -2.67 -1.80 -7.63
N GLU A 92 -3.12 -1.52 -8.84
CA GLU A 92 -2.50 -2.00 -10.08
C GLU A 92 -1.98 -0.80 -10.89
N HIS A 93 -0.93 -1.05 -11.67
CA HIS A 93 -0.43 -0.11 -12.67
C HIS A 93 -1.41 -0.06 -13.85
N ALA A 94 -2.02 1.09 -14.07
CA ALA A 94 -3.00 1.31 -15.14
C ALA A 94 -2.35 1.87 -16.42
N SER A 95 -1.28 2.67 -16.28
CA SER A 95 -0.45 3.18 -17.38
C SER A 95 0.94 3.53 -16.86
N SER A 96 1.84 4.02 -17.71
CA SER A 96 3.24 4.36 -17.35
C SER A 96 3.42 5.27 -16.14
N SER A 97 2.40 6.04 -15.78
CA SER A 97 2.44 6.95 -14.63
C SER A 97 1.09 7.05 -13.93
N SER A 98 0.21 6.05 -14.09
CA SER A 98 -1.06 6.03 -13.35
C SER A 98 -1.37 4.68 -12.75
N TYR A 99 -2.01 4.73 -11.59
CA TYR A 99 -2.27 3.60 -10.72
C TYR A 99 -3.71 3.65 -10.25
N LYS A 100 -4.34 2.48 -10.11
CA LYS A 100 -5.71 2.37 -9.61
C LYS A 100 -5.73 1.55 -8.33
N LEU A 101 -6.22 2.15 -7.24
CA LEU A 101 -6.24 1.54 -5.90
C LEU A 101 -7.39 0.55 -5.77
N VAL A 102 -7.27 -0.61 -6.44
CA VAL A 102 -8.33 -1.61 -6.56
C VAL A 102 -8.23 -2.75 -5.55
N TYR A 103 -7.14 -2.83 -4.79
CA TYR A 103 -6.94 -3.92 -3.84
C TYR A 103 -7.09 -3.46 -2.39
N TYR A 104 -6.51 -2.31 -2.03
CA TYR A 104 -6.60 -1.73 -0.70
C TYR A 104 -6.45 -0.20 -0.77
N GLY A 105 -7.12 0.53 0.11
CA GLY A 105 -7.02 1.97 0.21
C GLY A 105 -7.83 2.50 1.39
N GLN A 106 -7.67 3.79 1.65
CA GLN A 106 -8.33 4.50 2.74
C GLN A 106 -9.83 4.71 2.46
N THR A 107 -10.59 5.11 3.47
CA THR A 107 -11.98 5.51 3.30
C THR A 107 -12.11 6.87 2.60
N GLU A 108 -11.15 7.76 2.84
CA GLU A 108 -11.11 9.13 2.30
C GLU A 108 -9.69 9.59 1.94
N GLY A 109 -9.59 10.80 1.39
CA GLY A 109 -8.33 11.39 0.91
C GLY A 109 -7.87 10.87 -0.45
N ASP A 110 -6.63 11.21 -0.81
CA ASP A 110 -6.03 10.88 -2.12
C ASP A 110 -5.82 9.38 -2.31
N PHE A 111 -5.52 8.67 -1.23
CA PHE A 111 -5.27 7.22 -1.22
C PHE A 111 -6.53 6.39 -0.93
N LYS A 112 -7.72 6.95 -1.18
CA LYS A 112 -8.97 6.22 -0.95
C LYS A 112 -9.15 5.04 -1.90
N TYR A 113 -9.87 4.00 -1.46
CA TYR A 113 -10.19 2.86 -2.29
C TYR A 113 -10.88 3.28 -3.61
N LYS A 114 -10.46 2.66 -4.72
CA LYS A 114 -10.81 2.99 -6.11
C LYS A 114 -10.31 4.36 -6.63
N ALA A 115 -9.52 5.11 -5.87
CA ALA A 115 -8.88 6.30 -6.40
C ALA A 115 -7.88 5.97 -7.51
N LYS A 116 -7.59 7.00 -8.32
CA LYS A 116 -6.55 7.00 -9.32
C LYS A 116 -5.42 7.89 -8.83
N ILE A 117 -4.22 7.35 -8.75
CA ILE A 117 -2.99 8.10 -8.45
C ILE A 117 -2.28 8.37 -9.78
N ASN A 118 -1.82 9.61 -9.99
CA ASN A 118 -1.02 9.98 -11.16
C ASN A 118 0.34 10.48 -10.67
N LEU A 119 1.40 9.84 -11.12
CA LEU A 119 2.79 10.17 -10.82
C LEU A 119 3.46 10.84 -12.02
#